data_AF-A0A6C0J398-F1
#
_entry.id   AF-A0A6C0J398-F1
#
_cell.length_a   1.000
_cell.length_b   1.000
_cell.length_c   1.000
_cell.angle_alpha   90.00
_cell.angle_beta   90.00
_cell.angle_gamma   90.00
#
_symmetry.space_group_name_H-M   'P 1'
#
loop_
_entity.id
_entity.type
_entity.pdbx_description
1 polymer ?
#
loop_
_entity_poly.entity_id
_entity_poly.type
_entity_poly.pdbx_seq_one_letter_code
_entity_poly.pdbx_strand_id
1 'polypeptide(L)'
;MATQFNTTNYSQLNTDITEIMRSGTFSGVYISIYTDADATTFAVDGNAPLENKKISKLNTTGSYTITTTNQFVNASLEVVFEDGSSFKSFDIVDEHWYKIEGVVFNRRKF
;
A
#
# COMPACT_ATOMS: atom_id res chain seq x y z
N MET A 1 14.41 -4.71 5.42
CA MET A 1 14.20 -3.47 4.65
C MET A 1 12.78 -3.46 4.12
N ALA A 2 12.17 -2.29 3.97
CA ALA A 2 10.88 -2.14 3.33
C ALA A 2 11.03 -1.99 1.80
N THR A 3 9.98 -2.33 1.07
CA THR A 3 9.95 -2.20 -0.40
C THR A 3 9.38 -0.85 -0.77
N GLN A 4 9.90 -0.20 -1.82
CA GLN A 4 9.41 1.12 -2.22
C GLN A 4 7.95 1.06 -2.72
N PHE A 5 7.11 1.97 -2.25
CA PHE A 5 5.68 2.07 -2.58
C PHE A 5 5.48 2.93 -3.82
N ASN A 6 5.66 2.34 -5.00
CA ASN A 6 5.54 3.00 -6.30
C ASN A 6 4.91 2.07 -7.34
N THR A 7 4.58 2.61 -8.52
CA THR A 7 3.93 1.78 -9.56
C THR A 7 4.83 0.69 -10.14
N THR A 8 6.16 0.82 -10.05
CA THR A 8 7.11 -0.21 -10.50
C THR A 8 6.98 -1.49 -9.66
N ASN A 9 6.77 -1.36 -8.36
CA ASN A 9 6.61 -2.49 -7.44
C ASN A 9 5.16 -2.99 -7.31
N TYR A 10 4.20 -2.38 -8.01
CA TYR A 10 2.79 -2.77 -7.95
C TYR A 10 2.57 -4.26 -8.25
N SER A 11 3.20 -4.77 -9.32
CA SER A 11 3.03 -6.18 -9.70
C SER A 11 3.53 -7.14 -8.62
N GLN A 12 4.65 -6.80 -7.96
CA GLN A 12 5.19 -7.61 -6.88
C GLN A 12 4.26 -7.56 -5.66
N LEU A 13 3.86 -6.36 -5.25
CA LEU A 13 2.92 -6.15 -4.13
C LEU A 13 1.62 -6.94 -4.32
N ASN A 14 1.05 -6.90 -5.53
CA ASN A 14 -0.19 -7.60 -5.83
C ASN A 14 -0.02 -9.13 -5.78
N THR A 15 1.10 -9.65 -6.29
CA THR A 15 1.46 -11.07 -6.18
C THR A 15 1.59 -11.48 -4.72
N ASP A 16 2.36 -10.73 -3.91
CA ASP A 16 2.60 -11.07 -2.51
C ASP A 16 1.29 -11.09 -1.70
N ILE A 17 0.41 -10.11 -1.91
CA ILE A 17 -0.94 -10.08 -1.29
C ILE A 17 -1.73 -11.32 -1.68
N THR A 18 -1.73 -11.66 -2.97
CA THR A 18 -2.47 -12.82 -3.48
C THR A 18 -1.92 -14.12 -2.90
N GLU A 19 -0.59 -14.25 -2.77
CA GLU A 19 0.04 -15.43 -2.18
C GLU A 19 -0.29 -15.59 -0.70
N ILE A 20 -0.22 -14.50 0.08
CA ILE A 20 -0.62 -14.50 1.49
C ILE A 20 -2.08 -14.95 1.62
N MET A 21 -3.00 -14.36 0.84
CA MET A 21 -4.42 -14.72 0.88
C MET A 21 -4.67 -16.17 0.44
N ARG A 22 -3.93 -16.66 -0.57
CA ARG A 22 -4.06 -18.03 -1.09
C ARG A 22 -3.57 -19.09 -0.12
N SER A 23 -2.69 -18.75 0.82
CA SER A 23 -2.22 -19.70 1.85
C SER A 23 -3.34 -20.28 2.72
N GLY A 24 -4.52 -19.64 2.76
CA GLY A 24 -5.67 -20.06 3.56
C GLY A 24 -5.46 -19.97 5.08
N THR A 25 -4.29 -19.49 5.52
CA THR A 25 -3.88 -19.41 6.93
C THR A 25 -4.20 -18.05 7.55
N PHE A 26 -4.32 -17.02 6.71
CA PHE A 26 -4.50 -15.64 7.14
C PHE A 26 -5.93 -15.15 6.89
N SER A 27 -6.42 -14.32 7.79
CA SER A 27 -7.74 -13.66 7.73
C SER A 27 -7.74 -12.38 6.89
N GLY A 28 -6.56 -11.87 6.53
CA GLY A 28 -6.37 -10.69 5.71
C GLY A 28 -4.90 -10.31 5.62
N VAL A 29 -4.60 -9.37 4.71
CA VAL A 29 -3.27 -8.77 4.55
C VAL A 29 -3.29 -7.36 5.10
N TYR A 30 -2.29 -7.05 5.91
CA TYR A 30 -2.10 -5.75 6.54
C TYR A 30 -0.86 -5.11 5.92
N ILE A 31 -0.89 -3.79 5.78
CA ILE A 31 0.20 -2.99 5.26
C ILE A 31 0.60 -1.94 6.29
N SER A 32 1.91 -1.73 6.39
CA SER A 32 2.52 -0.63 7.12
C SER A 32 3.33 0.20 6.14
N ILE A 33 3.13 1.52 6.14
CA ILE A 33 3.77 2.47 5.22
C ILE A 33 4.72 3.37 6.01
N TYR A 34 5.90 3.61 5.43
CA TYR A 34 7.03 4.28 6.04
C TYR A 34 7.54 5.41 5.13
N THR A 35 8.20 6.39 5.74
CA THR A 35 8.90 7.48 5.03
C THR A 35 10.38 7.16 4.76
N ASP A 36 10.83 5.95 5.11
CA ASP A 36 12.22 5.50 4.91
C ASP A 36 12.30 4.01 4.57
N ALA A 37 13.36 3.61 3.86
CA ALA A 37 13.61 2.23 3.43
C ALA A 37 13.95 1.27 4.58
N ASP A 38 14.45 1.80 5.69
CA ASP A 38 14.81 1.03 6.88
C ASP A 38 13.58 0.63 7.70
N ALA A 39 12.42 1.22 7.39
CA ALA A 39 11.14 1.03 8.05
C ALA A 39 11.16 1.47 9.51
N THR A 40 11.76 2.65 9.77
CA THR A 40 11.89 3.20 11.13
C THR A 40 10.79 4.20 11.47
N THR A 41 10.33 4.97 10.48
CA THR A 41 9.36 6.05 10.66
C THR A 41 8.12 5.79 9.81
N PHE A 42 6.95 5.67 10.46
CA PHE A 42 5.69 5.49 9.77
C PHE A 42 5.28 6.75 9.02
N ALA A 43 4.77 6.56 7.80
CA ALA A 43 4.05 7.61 7.10
C ALA A 43 2.73 7.89 7.83
N VAL A 44 2.27 9.15 7.77
CA VAL A 44 1.06 9.58 8.45
C VAL A 44 0.04 10.08 7.43
N ASP A 45 -1.23 9.73 7.65
CA ASP A 45 -2.37 10.36 6.98
C ASP A 45 -3.02 11.33 7.97
N GLY A 46 -2.74 12.63 7.78
CA GLY A 46 -3.02 13.66 8.78
C GLY A 46 -2.20 13.47 10.05
N ASN A 47 -2.84 12.97 11.11
CA ASN A 47 -2.20 12.70 12.41
C ASN A 47 -2.13 11.19 12.75
N ALA A 48 -2.69 10.33 11.91
CA ALA A 48 -2.73 8.89 12.18
C ALA A 48 -1.60 8.17 11.42
N PRO A 49 -0.76 7.37 12.09
CA PRO A 49 0.24 6.56 11.40
C PRO A 49 -0.43 5.48 10.56
N LEU A 50 0.16 5.22 9.40
CA LEU A 50 -0.23 4.15 8.47
C LEU A 50 0.42 2.83 8.88
N GLU A 51 0.17 2.43 10.13
CA GLU A 51 0.65 1.17 10.72
C GLU A 51 -0.46 0.13 10.74
N ASN A 52 -0.16 -1.08 10.27
CA ASN A 52 -1.02 -2.26 10.33
C ASN A 52 -2.46 -1.96 9.86
N LYS A 53 -2.55 -1.33 8.69
CA LYS A 53 -3.84 -1.07 8.05
C LYS A 53 -4.21 -2.27 7.18
N LYS A 54 -5.42 -2.81 7.35
CA LYS A 54 -5.89 -3.93 6.53
C LYS A 54 -6.19 -3.46 5.10
N ILE A 55 -5.59 -4.14 4.12
CA ILE A 55 -5.74 -3.84 2.70
C ILE A 55 -7.11 -4.33 2.23
N SER A 56 -7.83 -3.46 1.50
CA SER A 56 -9.05 -3.82 0.78
C SER A 56 -8.80 -3.95 -0.71
N LYS A 57 -8.15 -2.95 -1.32
CA LYS A 57 -7.79 -2.97 -2.75
C LYS A 57 -6.55 -2.11 -3.03
N LEU A 58 -5.93 -2.38 -4.19
CA LEU A 58 -4.86 -1.57 -4.75
C LEU A 58 -5.28 -1.03 -6.12
N ASN A 59 -5.05 0.27 -6.33
CA ASN A 59 -5.29 0.94 -7.59
C ASN A 59 -3.98 1.51 -8.12
N THR A 60 -3.74 1.38 -9.43
CA THR A 60 -2.61 2.04 -10.10
C THR A 60 -3.15 3.00 -11.16
N THR A 61 -2.51 4.16 -11.29
CA THR A 61 -2.82 5.14 -12.32
C THR A 61 -1.53 5.44 -13.07
N GLY A 62 -1.51 5.19 -14.39
CA GLY A 62 -0.36 5.56 -15.23
C GLY A 62 -0.23 7.08 -15.37
N SER A 63 0.96 7.56 -15.71
CA SER A 63 1.19 8.99 -15.96
C SER A 63 0.43 9.47 -17.18
N TYR A 64 -0.11 10.69 -17.15
CA TYR A 64 -0.85 11.29 -18.26
C TYR A 64 -0.68 12.80 -18.29
N THR A 65 -0.99 13.43 -19.42
CA THR A 65 -1.03 14.90 -19.56
C THR A 65 -2.47 15.37 -19.65
N ILE A 66 -2.84 16.37 -18.84
CA ILE A 66 -4.17 16.98 -18.90
C ILE A 66 -4.22 17.87 -20.14
N THR A 67 -5.12 17.56 -21.07
CA THR A 67 -5.23 18.23 -22.38
C THR A 67 -5.65 19.70 -22.29
N THR A 68 -6.39 20.08 -21.24
CA THR A 68 -6.88 21.46 -21.07
C THR A 68 -5.85 22.40 -20.45
N THR A 69 -4.94 21.89 -19.62
CA THR A 69 -3.94 22.70 -18.88
C THR A 69 -2.51 22.41 -19.30
N ASN A 70 -2.28 21.41 -20.16
CA ASN A 70 -0.97 20.85 -20.51
C ASN A 70 -0.12 20.46 -19.30
N GLN A 71 -0.76 20.15 -18.16
CA GLN A 71 -0.06 19.70 -16.96
C GLN A 71 0.21 18.21 -17.02
N PHE A 72 1.46 17.83 -16.78
CA PHE A 72 1.87 16.44 -16.63
C PHE A 72 1.53 15.95 -15.23
N VAL A 73 0.84 14.81 -15.14
CA VAL A 73 0.49 14.11 -13.91
C VAL A 73 1.31 12.83 -13.84
N ASN A 74 2.08 12.68 -12.76
CA ASN A 74 2.88 11.49 -12.51
C ASN A 74 2.00 10.25 -12.29
N ALA A 75 2.58 9.08 -12.55
CA ALA A 75 1.94 7.83 -12.17
C ALA A 75 1.74 7.76 -10.66
N SER A 76 0.75 7.02 -10.19
CA SER A 76 0.48 6.88 -8.76
C SER A 76 -0.01 5.49 -8.39
N LEU A 77 0.34 5.09 -7.17
CA LEU A 77 -0.16 3.90 -6.51
C LEU A 77 -1.04 4.33 -5.33
N GLU A 78 -2.23 3.75 -5.25
CA GLU A 78 -3.17 3.97 -4.17
C GLU A 78 -3.53 2.65 -3.50
N VAL A 79 -3.42 2.62 -2.18
CA VAL A 79 -3.96 1.55 -1.35
C VAL A 79 -5.22 2.05 -0.67
N VAL A 80 -6.28 1.25 -0.76
CA VAL A 80 -7.53 1.51 -0.04
C VAL A 80 -7.65 0.47 1.06
N PHE A 81 -7.93 0.96 2.26
CA PHE A 81 -8.03 0.17 3.47
C PHE A 81 -9.47 -0.29 3.70
N GLU A 82 -9.66 -1.29 4.56
CA GLU A 82 -10.99 -1.83 4.87
C GLU A 82 -11.90 -0.82 5.59
N ASP A 83 -11.33 0.15 6.30
CA ASP A 83 -12.07 1.25 6.93
C ASP A 83 -12.59 2.31 5.93
N GLY A 84 -12.29 2.14 4.63
CA GLY A 84 -12.68 3.05 3.56
C GLY A 84 -11.73 4.23 3.33
N SER A 85 -10.73 4.42 4.21
CA SER A 85 -9.66 5.39 3.97
C SER A 85 -8.69 4.89 2.90
N SER A 86 -7.91 5.80 2.32
CA SER A 86 -6.96 5.46 1.26
C SER A 86 -5.70 6.28 1.35
N PHE A 87 -4.56 5.68 1.04
CA PHE A 87 -3.29 6.35 0.90
C PHE A 87 -2.81 6.29 -0.55
N LYS A 88 -2.41 7.44 -1.10
CA LYS A 88 -1.92 7.59 -2.47
C LYS A 88 -0.53 8.18 -2.47
N SER A 89 0.36 7.57 -3.26
CA SER A 89 1.73 8.04 -3.48
C SER A 89 1.93 8.25 -4.98
N PHE A 90 2.49 9.40 -5.34
CA PHE A 90 2.86 9.73 -6.71
C PHE A 90 4.32 9.38 -6.96
N ASP A 91 4.57 8.66 -8.04
CA ASP A 91 5.92 8.29 -8.46
C ASP A 91 6.77 9.55 -8.68
N ILE A 92 8.07 9.47 -8.36
CA ILE A 92 9.08 10.53 -8.52
C ILE A 92 8.90 11.72 -7.55
N VAL A 93 7.69 11.98 -7.08
CA VAL A 93 7.38 13.08 -6.15
C VAL A 93 7.44 12.61 -4.71
N ASP A 94 6.80 11.49 -4.43
CA ASP A 94 6.67 10.94 -3.09
C ASP A 94 7.60 9.74 -2.93
N GLU A 95 8.27 9.68 -1.79
CA GLU A 95 9.14 8.56 -1.42
C GLU A 95 8.59 7.87 -0.18
N HIS A 96 7.89 6.76 -0.42
CA HIS A 96 7.32 5.92 0.61
C HIS A 96 7.77 4.48 0.45
N TRP A 97 7.79 3.74 1.55
CA TRP A 97 8.11 2.32 1.58
C TRP A 97 7.05 1.56 2.34
N TYR A 98 6.90 0.28 2.05
CA TYR A 98 5.89 -0.56 2.67
C TYR A 98 6.44 -1.89 3.15
N LYS A 99 5.75 -2.46 4.13
CA LYS A 99 5.81 -3.88 4.48
C LYS A 99 4.39 -4.42 4.54
N ILE A 100 4.21 -5.66 4.11
CA ILE A 100 2.95 -6.37 4.27
C ILE A 100 3.12 -7.59 5.16
N GLU A 101 2.06 -7.93 5.88
CA GLU A 101 2.00 -9.11 6.71
C GLU A 101 0.61 -9.76 6.66
N GLY A 102 0.57 -11.08 6.78
CA GLY A 102 -0.66 -11.84 6.92
C GLY A 102 -1.04 -11.98 8.39
N VAL A 103 -2.30 -11.70 8.74
CA VAL A 103 -2.80 -11.89 10.12
C VAL A 103 -3.47 -13.26 10.25
N VAL A 104 -2.89 -14.13 11.08
CA VAL A 104 -3.30 -15.54 11.22
C VAL A 104 -4.74 -15.65 11.73
N PHE A 105 -5.49 -16.60 11.18
CA PHE A 105 -6.83 -16.91 11.64
C PHE A 105 -6.80 -17.56 13.03
N ASN A 106 -7.16 -16.82 14.08
CA ASN A 106 -7.36 -17.39 15.42
C ASN A 106 -8.79 -17.91 15.56
N ARG A 107 -8.98 -19.24 15.40
CA ARG A 107 -10.25 -19.89 15.81
C ARG A 107 -10.42 -19.72 17.32
N ARG A 108 -11.46 -18.99 17.75
CA ARG A 108 -11.93 -19.06 19.14
C ARG A 108 -12.28 -20.52 19.43
N LYS A 109 -11.52 -21.15 20.32
CA LYS A 109 -11.91 -22.42 20.93
C LYS A 109 -13.01 -22.10 21.93
N PHE A 110 -14.21 -22.58 21.63
CA PHE A 110 -15.33 -22.58 22.58
C PHE A 110 -15.17 -23.75 23.54
#